data_AF-A0A4Q4UHE1-F1
#
_entry.id   AF-A0A4Q4UHE1-F1
#
_cell.length_a   1.000
_cell.length_b   1.000
_cell.length_c   1.000
_cell.angle_alpha   90.00
_cell.angle_beta   90.00
_cell.angle_gamma   90.00
#
_symmetry.space_group_name_H-M   'P 1'
#
loop_
_entity.id
_entity.type
_entity.pdbx_description
1 polymer ?
#
loop_
_entity_poly.entity_id
_entity_poly.type
_entity_poly.pdbx_seq_one_letter_code
_entity_poly.pdbx_strand_id
1 'polypeptide(L)'
;MALDTIASLLSWQNFASAVAIYFASLSIYRLFFHPLAKFPGPWLAAITRYYEAYYDIVQDGQYTFKIAQLHRKYGPIIRISPYELHVMNPAYFEKLYRHDGRWDKYAWAYDAFSAKGATVCTADHYVHKARRAPLSPLFSKAKVAGRQDLVRRHVEAFCDKISEFAATGKFMNLGTATSAFTKNVATEFILDKSFNNLDQDFTATFKRPGKDTGYIWRMTKHIRWFGPTMGKLPTNWLAKNVDTGASRHLKYLKVSCSDRRLAPSLTPLVWQQSMEDTKDLMAAAASSKASGDETARTIVHAIVNSNLPPEEKEVSRVWFDVATVAAAGVDTTASVLRLIFYHVFSDPGILKTLRAELASASVKSSSLDTAELRTLEQLPYLTGVLMEGLRLSPAIASRMARIAPDRDLYYGERRIPAGTPVGMTTLLMHLNESLYPEPKHFNPD
;
A
#
# COMPACT_ATOMS: atom_id res chain seq x y z
N MET A 1 13.17 45.19 37.21
CA MET A 1 12.25 45.92 36.32
C MET A 1 12.16 45.26 34.94
N ALA A 2 13.17 45.33 34.06
CA ALA A 2 13.09 44.68 32.73
C ALA A 2 12.88 43.15 32.78
N LEU A 3 13.53 42.46 33.72
CA LEU A 3 13.37 41.01 33.92
C LEU A 3 11.98 40.63 34.45
N ASP A 4 11.40 41.44 35.34
CA ASP A 4 10.07 41.21 35.91
C ASP A 4 8.97 41.45 34.85
N THR A 5 9.17 42.43 33.98
CA THR A 5 8.29 42.67 32.84
C THR A 5 8.34 41.51 31.85
N ILE A 6 9.53 40.98 31.54
CA ILE A 6 9.69 39.79 30.68
C ILE A 6 9.05 38.55 31.33
N ALA A 7 9.24 38.35 32.65
CA ALA A 7 8.63 37.24 33.38
C ALA A 7 7.09 37.31 33.39
N SER A 8 6.54 38.52 33.51
CA SER A 8 5.08 38.72 33.43
C SER A 8 4.53 38.43 32.03
N LEU A 9 5.25 38.81 30.97
CA LEU A 9 4.90 38.51 29.58
C LEU A 9 4.96 37.01 29.27
N LEU A 10 5.91 36.29 29.88
CA LEU A 10 6.06 34.83 29.77
C LEU A 10 5.20 34.04 30.75
N SER A 11 4.25 34.69 31.44
CA SER A 11 3.33 33.99 32.33
C SER A 11 2.50 32.94 31.58
N TRP A 12 2.16 31.85 32.28
CA TRP A 12 1.32 30.79 31.71
C TRP A 12 -0.04 31.30 31.20
N GLN A 13 -0.58 32.35 31.82
CA GLN A 13 -1.84 32.99 31.42
C GLN A 13 -1.70 33.69 30.05
N ASN A 14 -0.61 34.43 29.84
CA ASN A 14 -0.32 35.08 28.56
C ASN A 14 -0.04 34.03 27.47
N PHE A 15 0.68 32.97 27.81
CA PHE A 15 0.90 31.84 26.90
C PHE A 15 -0.44 31.18 26.51
N ALA A 16 -1.29 30.83 27.47
CA ALA A 16 -2.59 30.23 27.21
C ALA A 16 -3.50 31.15 26.38
N SER A 17 -3.49 32.46 26.68
CA SER A 17 -4.25 33.46 25.92
C SER A 17 -3.75 33.58 24.48
N ALA A 18 -2.43 33.64 24.28
CA ALA A 18 -1.83 33.68 22.95
C ALA A 18 -2.17 32.42 22.13
N VAL A 19 -2.13 31.25 22.76
CA VAL A 19 -2.54 29.98 22.14
C VAL A 19 -4.02 30.00 21.75
N ALA A 20 -4.90 30.48 22.62
CA ALA A 20 -6.34 30.59 22.34
C ALA A 20 -6.62 31.55 21.18
N ILE A 21 -6.00 32.73 21.18
CA ILE A 21 -6.13 33.74 20.12
C ILE A 21 -5.61 33.18 18.78
N TYR A 22 -4.46 32.49 18.80
CA TYR A 22 -3.91 31.84 17.61
C TYR A 22 -4.89 30.82 17.02
N PHE A 23 -5.45 29.91 17.84
CA PHE A 23 -6.37 28.89 17.33
C PHE A 23 -7.72 29.48 16.89
N ALA A 24 -8.21 30.51 17.57
CA ALA A 24 -9.43 31.22 17.17
C ALA A 24 -9.24 31.94 15.83
N SER A 25 -8.19 32.76 15.70
CA SER A 25 -7.86 33.46 14.44
C SER A 25 -7.62 32.48 13.29
N LEU A 26 -6.89 31.38 13.54
CA LEU A 26 -6.66 30.33 12.55
C LEU A 26 -7.96 29.64 12.11
N SER A 27 -8.89 29.41 13.04
CA SER A 27 -10.20 28.81 12.73
C SER A 27 -11.04 29.75 11.87
N ILE A 28 -11.09 31.03 12.22
CA ILE A 28 -11.78 32.06 11.43
C ILE A 28 -11.18 32.14 10.02
N TYR A 29 -9.85 32.21 9.91
CA TYR A 29 -9.16 32.20 8.62
C TYR A 29 -9.54 30.96 7.79
N ARG A 30 -9.45 29.76 8.39
CA ARG A 30 -9.74 28.51 7.69
C ARG A 30 -11.19 28.38 7.22
N LEU A 31 -12.13 28.92 7.97
CA LEU A 31 -13.55 28.86 7.64
C LEU A 31 -13.96 29.87 6.57
N PHE A 32 -13.45 31.10 6.63
CA PHE A 32 -13.99 32.21 5.83
C PHE A 32 -13.03 32.73 4.76
N PHE A 33 -11.72 32.74 5.03
CA PHE A 33 -10.74 33.43 4.18
C PHE A 33 -9.79 32.48 3.44
N HIS A 34 -9.71 31.22 3.86
CA HIS A 34 -8.86 30.23 3.21
C HIS A 34 -9.35 29.97 1.78
N PRO A 35 -8.46 29.75 0.79
CA PRO A 35 -8.86 29.53 -0.61
C PRO A 35 -9.84 28.36 -0.82
N LEU A 36 -9.86 27.41 0.12
CA LEU A 36 -10.78 26.27 0.13
C LEU A 36 -12.11 26.50 0.87
N ALA A 37 -12.35 27.69 1.44
CA ALA A 37 -13.59 28.02 2.17
C ALA A 37 -14.85 27.89 1.31
N LYS A 38 -14.72 28.09 -0.01
CA LYS A 38 -15.80 27.94 -1.00
C LYS A 38 -16.22 26.49 -1.28
N PHE A 39 -15.44 25.50 -0.83
CA PHE A 39 -15.80 24.09 -1.02
C PHE A 39 -16.60 23.58 0.18
N PRO A 40 -17.72 22.88 -0.06
CA PRO A 40 -18.58 22.42 1.02
C PRO A 40 -17.93 21.28 1.81
N GLY A 41 -18.29 21.12 3.07
CA GLY A 41 -17.79 20.06 3.93
C GLY A 41 -18.09 20.34 5.41
N PRO A 42 -17.77 19.41 6.31
CA PRO A 42 -17.90 19.65 7.75
C PRO A 42 -17.03 20.83 8.19
N TRP A 43 -17.62 21.77 8.93
CA TRP A 43 -16.89 22.94 9.45
C TRP A 43 -15.69 22.52 10.32
N LEU A 44 -15.82 21.44 11.11
CA LEU A 44 -14.73 20.93 11.94
C LEU A 44 -13.58 20.36 11.09
N ALA A 45 -13.90 19.74 9.94
CA ALA A 45 -12.89 19.27 8.98
C ALA A 45 -12.16 20.45 8.32
N ALA A 46 -12.87 21.56 8.07
CA ALA A 46 -12.25 22.79 7.56
C ALA A 46 -11.29 23.43 8.58
N ILE A 47 -11.58 23.34 9.89
CA ILE A 47 -10.74 23.91 10.95
C ILE A 47 -9.53 23.04 11.27
N THR A 48 -9.67 21.70 11.36
CA THR A 48 -8.60 20.84 11.87
C THR A 48 -8.53 19.45 11.23
N ARG A 49 -7.31 18.90 11.13
CA ARG A 49 -7.08 17.50 10.73
C ARG A 49 -7.55 16.50 11.80
N TYR A 50 -7.79 16.94 13.04
CA TYR A 50 -8.28 16.04 14.10
C TYR A 50 -9.67 15.48 13.83
N TYR A 51 -10.46 16.13 12.96
CA TYR A 51 -11.70 15.54 12.45
C TYR A 51 -11.46 14.19 11.78
N GLU A 52 -10.46 14.13 10.90
CA GLU A 52 -10.03 12.88 10.28
C GLU A 52 -9.39 11.94 11.31
N ALA A 53 -8.53 12.46 12.19
CA ALA A 53 -7.83 11.64 13.19
C ALA A 53 -8.81 10.88 14.10
N TYR A 54 -9.95 11.48 14.43
CA TYR A 54 -11.02 10.80 15.17
C TYR A 54 -11.48 9.53 14.44
N TYR A 55 -11.77 9.61 13.13
CA TYR A 55 -12.24 8.46 12.38
C TYR A 55 -11.13 7.43 12.10
N ASP A 56 -9.90 7.88 11.92
CA ASP A 56 -8.75 7.01 11.68
C ASP A 56 -8.31 6.26 12.95
N ILE A 57 -8.24 6.94 14.10
CA ILE A 57 -7.69 6.40 15.35
C ILE A 57 -8.80 5.88 16.27
N VAL A 58 -9.80 6.71 16.58
CA VAL A 58 -10.84 6.37 17.57
C VAL A 58 -11.88 5.42 16.98
N GLN A 59 -12.25 5.62 15.71
CA GLN A 59 -13.23 4.77 15.02
C GLN A 59 -12.58 3.64 14.20
N ASP A 60 -11.30 3.33 14.40
CA ASP A 60 -10.61 2.21 13.72
C ASP A 60 -10.64 2.27 12.17
N GLY A 61 -10.34 3.44 11.58
CA GLY A 61 -10.16 3.59 10.13
C GLY A 61 -11.45 3.79 9.33
N GLN A 62 -12.51 4.28 9.96
CA GLN A 62 -13.82 4.44 9.32
C GLN A 62 -13.94 5.71 8.46
N TYR A 63 -12.86 6.47 8.26
CA TYR A 63 -12.93 7.75 7.56
C TYR A 63 -13.29 7.62 6.09
N THR A 64 -12.88 6.54 5.41
CA THR A 64 -13.28 6.25 4.03
C THR A 64 -14.80 6.18 3.87
N PHE A 65 -15.48 5.45 4.76
CA PHE A 65 -16.94 5.36 4.75
C PHE A 65 -17.60 6.65 5.19
N LYS A 66 -16.96 7.40 6.10
CA LYS A 66 -17.43 8.73 6.47
C LYS A 66 -17.39 9.67 5.28
N ILE A 67 -16.34 9.67 4.47
CA ILE A 67 -16.22 10.47 3.24
C ILE A 67 -17.37 10.16 2.28
N ALA A 68 -17.73 8.88 2.11
CA ALA A 68 -18.90 8.51 1.29
C ALA A 68 -20.20 9.14 1.81
N GLN A 69 -20.44 9.13 3.12
CA GLN A 69 -21.58 9.82 3.73
C GLN A 69 -21.53 11.34 3.51
N LEU A 70 -20.33 11.94 3.62
CA LEU A 70 -20.15 13.37 3.40
C LEU A 70 -20.46 13.77 1.96
N HIS A 71 -20.11 12.94 0.97
CA HIS A 71 -20.48 13.19 -0.41
C HIS A 71 -21.99 13.16 -0.66
N ARG A 72 -22.72 12.25 0.00
CA ARG A 72 -24.20 12.25 -0.05
C ARG A 72 -24.80 13.54 0.49
N LYS A 73 -24.15 14.18 1.47
CA LYS A 73 -24.62 15.43 2.10
C LYS A 73 -24.20 16.70 1.37
N TYR A 74 -22.95 16.78 0.92
CA TYR A 74 -22.33 18.03 0.46
C TYR A 74 -22.09 18.07 -1.06
N GLY A 75 -22.29 16.96 -1.76
CA GLY A 75 -22.12 16.85 -3.20
C GLY A 75 -20.79 16.22 -3.63
N PRO A 76 -20.43 16.32 -4.92
CA PRO A 76 -19.40 15.45 -5.53
C PRO A 76 -17.96 15.90 -5.28
N ILE A 77 -17.74 17.11 -4.78
CA ILE A 77 -16.43 17.63 -4.33
C ILE A 77 -16.60 18.28 -2.97
N ILE A 78 -15.79 17.85 -2.00
CA ILE A 78 -15.92 18.26 -0.61
C ILE A 78 -14.56 18.55 0.01
N ARG A 79 -14.53 19.44 1.01
CA ARG A 79 -13.37 19.71 1.85
C ARG A 79 -13.37 18.75 3.04
N ILE A 80 -12.32 17.93 3.15
CA ILE A 80 -12.20 16.86 4.15
C ILE A 80 -11.09 17.10 5.18
N SER A 81 -10.31 18.15 5.00
CA SER A 81 -9.37 18.67 5.99
C SER A 81 -9.15 20.17 5.73
N PRO A 82 -8.36 20.88 6.55
CA PRO A 82 -8.07 22.28 6.26
C PRO A 82 -7.41 22.49 4.90
N TYR A 83 -6.76 21.46 4.36
CA TYR A 83 -5.88 21.55 3.21
C TYR A 83 -6.31 20.67 2.02
N GLU A 84 -7.14 19.66 2.24
CA GLU A 84 -7.39 18.59 1.27
C GLU A 84 -8.85 18.57 0.81
N LEU A 85 -9.03 18.40 -0.50
CA LEU A 85 -10.31 18.13 -1.14
C LEU A 85 -10.44 16.65 -1.51
N HIS A 86 -11.66 16.13 -1.42
CA HIS A 86 -12.00 14.81 -1.94
C HIS A 86 -13.07 14.93 -3.03
N VAL A 87 -12.89 14.17 -4.10
CA VAL A 87 -13.83 14.09 -5.23
C VAL A 87 -14.40 12.67 -5.31
N MET A 88 -15.71 12.58 -5.51
CA MET A 88 -16.42 11.33 -5.76
C MET A 88 -17.27 11.49 -7.02
N ASN A 89 -16.57 11.52 -8.16
CA ASN A 89 -17.16 11.53 -9.50
C ASN A 89 -16.22 10.75 -10.44
N PRO A 90 -16.63 9.60 -11.00
CA PRO A 90 -15.82 8.81 -11.91
C PRO A 90 -15.30 9.59 -13.13
N ALA A 91 -16.10 10.52 -13.67
CA ALA A 91 -15.70 11.33 -14.83
C ALA A 91 -14.53 12.29 -14.54
N TYR A 92 -14.15 12.46 -13.27
CA TYR A 92 -12.99 13.25 -12.86
C TYR A 92 -11.70 12.42 -12.71
N PHE A 93 -11.79 11.09 -12.76
CA PHE A 93 -10.65 10.20 -12.50
C PHE A 93 -9.49 10.47 -13.45
N GLU A 94 -9.75 10.47 -14.76
CA GLU A 94 -8.75 10.74 -15.80
C GLU A 94 -8.19 12.17 -15.75
N LYS A 95 -8.91 13.12 -15.14
CA LYS A 95 -8.38 14.49 -14.95
C LYS A 95 -7.36 14.54 -13.81
N LEU A 96 -7.59 13.76 -12.74
CA LEU A 96 -6.77 13.78 -11.54
C LEU A 96 -5.59 12.80 -11.57
N TYR A 97 -5.76 11.63 -12.20
CA TYR A 97 -4.79 10.53 -12.19
C TYR A 97 -4.12 10.29 -13.55
N ARG A 98 -4.01 11.32 -14.38
CA ARG A 98 -3.29 11.27 -15.65
C ARG A 98 -1.77 11.21 -15.50
N HIS A 99 -1.11 10.76 -16.57
CA HIS A 99 0.34 10.57 -16.62
C HIS A 99 1.11 11.79 -17.15
N ASP A 100 0.46 12.70 -17.86
CA ASP A 100 1.09 13.91 -18.39
C ASP A 100 1.18 15.04 -17.35
N GLY A 101 2.25 15.82 -17.48
CA GLY A 101 2.55 16.97 -16.62
C GLY A 101 3.14 16.60 -15.26
N ARG A 102 3.36 17.63 -14.43
CA ARG A 102 3.86 17.47 -13.06
C ARG A 102 2.73 17.12 -12.10
N TRP A 103 2.94 16.07 -11.32
CA TRP A 103 2.03 15.62 -10.27
C TRP A 103 2.84 15.12 -9.07
N ASP A 104 2.71 15.83 -7.96
CA ASP A 104 3.31 15.45 -6.69
C ASP A 104 2.32 14.57 -5.90
N LYS A 105 2.85 13.64 -5.11
CA LYS A 105 2.04 12.92 -4.12
C LYS A 105 1.91 13.78 -2.87
N TYR A 106 0.81 13.63 -2.14
CA TYR A 106 0.64 14.36 -0.90
C TYR A 106 1.56 13.82 0.21
N ALA A 107 2.67 14.51 0.46
CA ALA A 107 3.67 14.13 1.46
C ALA A 107 3.04 13.83 2.83
N TRP A 108 1.98 14.55 3.21
CA TRP A 108 1.31 14.29 4.48
C TRP A 108 0.82 12.84 4.63
N ALA A 109 0.30 12.25 3.55
CA ALA A 109 -0.19 10.88 3.55
C ALA A 109 0.94 9.85 3.37
N TYR A 110 1.97 10.17 2.59
CA TYR A 110 3.04 9.24 2.26
C TYR A 110 4.14 9.15 3.33
N ASP A 111 4.40 10.23 4.07
CA ASP A 111 5.31 10.21 5.23
C ASP A 111 4.84 9.22 6.31
N ALA A 112 3.54 8.98 6.41
CA ALA A 112 2.96 8.07 7.40
C ALA A 112 3.45 6.62 7.24
N PHE A 113 3.87 6.23 6.03
CA PHE A 113 4.49 4.92 5.78
C PHE A 113 5.87 4.78 6.44
N SER A 114 6.49 5.87 6.90
CA SER A 114 7.80 5.86 7.57
C SER A 114 8.91 5.20 6.73
N ALA A 115 8.74 5.16 5.41
CA ALA A 115 9.70 4.64 4.42
C ALA A 115 10.30 5.80 3.60
N LYS A 116 10.77 6.84 4.29
CA LYS A 116 11.33 8.03 3.66
C LYS A 116 12.60 7.62 2.91
N GLY A 117 12.53 7.70 1.58
CA GLY A 117 13.59 7.20 0.70
C GLY A 117 12.99 6.35 -0.41
N ALA A 118 12.08 5.42 -0.09
CA ALA A 118 11.47 4.53 -1.08
C ALA A 118 10.86 5.30 -2.25
N THR A 119 11.07 4.78 -3.46
CA THR A 119 10.53 5.32 -4.71
C THR A 119 9.02 5.45 -4.60
N VAL A 120 8.32 4.42 -4.10
CA VAL A 120 6.85 4.44 -3.95
C VAL A 120 6.35 5.54 -3.01
N CYS A 121 7.14 5.93 -2.01
CA CYS A 121 6.80 6.97 -1.03
C CYS A 121 7.34 8.37 -1.40
N THR A 122 8.04 8.50 -2.53
CA THR A 122 8.61 9.78 -2.96
C THR A 122 7.52 10.73 -3.42
N ALA A 123 7.42 11.89 -2.76
CA ALA A 123 6.37 12.87 -3.00
C ALA A 123 6.62 13.75 -4.25
N ASP A 124 7.84 14.27 -4.40
CA ASP A 124 8.19 15.11 -5.55
C ASP A 124 8.19 14.31 -6.86
N HIS A 125 7.57 14.88 -7.88
CA HIS A 125 7.42 14.27 -9.20
C HIS A 125 8.76 13.91 -9.86
N TYR A 126 9.73 14.82 -9.88
CA TYR A 126 10.97 14.64 -10.63
C TYR A 126 11.90 13.64 -9.94
N VAL A 127 12.00 13.73 -8.60
CA VAL A 127 12.75 12.75 -7.81
C VAL A 127 12.11 11.36 -7.95
N HIS A 128 10.78 11.25 -7.90
CA HIS A 128 10.08 9.99 -8.14
C HIS A 128 10.35 9.44 -9.54
N LYS A 129 10.28 10.28 -10.57
CA LYS A 129 10.52 9.90 -11.97
C LYS A 129 11.94 9.36 -12.15
N ALA A 130 12.95 10.06 -11.62
CA ALA A 130 14.34 9.62 -11.67
C ALA A 130 14.54 8.26 -10.99
N ARG A 131 14.00 8.09 -9.78
CA ARG A 131 14.07 6.84 -9.01
C ARG A 131 13.33 5.67 -9.67
N ARG A 132 12.19 5.94 -10.33
CA ARG A 132 11.36 4.94 -11.00
C ARG A 132 11.93 4.48 -12.34
N ALA A 133 12.71 5.33 -13.02
CA ALA A 133 13.27 5.04 -14.34
C ALA A 133 14.05 3.72 -14.42
N PRO A 134 15.06 3.45 -13.56
CA PRO A 134 15.80 2.18 -13.62
C PRO A 134 14.97 0.95 -13.22
N LEU A 135 13.91 1.13 -12.43
CA LEU A 135 13.06 0.04 -11.96
C LEU A 135 12.01 -0.39 -12.99
N SER A 136 11.58 0.52 -13.87
CA SER A 136 10.45 0.26 -14.76
C SER A 136 10.68 -0.90 -15.75
N PRO A 137 11.86 -1.08 -16.36
CA PRO A 137 12.13 -2.20 -17.26
C PRO A 137 11.96 -3.59 -16.61
N LEU A 138 12.32 -3.75 -15.33
CA LEU A 138 12.15 -5.00 -14.57
C LEU A 138 10.69 -5.48 -14.52
N PHE A 139 9.75 -4.54 -14.52
CA PHE A 139 8.31 -4.81 -14.44
C PHE A 139 7.61 -4.69 -15.79
N SER A 140 8.35 -4.66 -16.90
CA SER A 140 7.76 -4.71 -18.24
C SER A 140 7.13 -6.09 -18.51
N LYS A 141 6.09 -6.14 -19.35
CA LYS A 141 5.40 -7.40 -19.71
C LYS A 141 6.40 -8.45 -20.22
N ALA A 142 7.36 -8.05 -21.05
CA ALA A 142 8.38 -8.95 -21.58
C ALA A 142 9.30 -9.51 -20.48
N LYS A 143 9.72 -8.70 -19.49
CA LYS A 143 10.57 -9.17 -18.38
C LYS A 143 9.83 -10.06 -17.40
N VAL A 144 8.57 -9.75 -17.12
CA VAL A 144 7.72 -10.60 -16.27
C VAL A 144 7.46 -11.94 -16.97
N ALA A 145 7.13 -11.92 -18.27
CA ALA A 145 6.97 -13.13 -19.07
C ALA A 145 8.26 -13.97 -19.14
N GLY A 146 9.42 -13.33 -19.24
CA GLY A 146 10.72 -14.02 -19.22
C GLY A 146 11.06 -14.72 -17.89
N ARG A 147 10.29 -14.49 -16.82
CA ARG A 147 10.47 -15.15 -15.51
C ARG A 147 9.26 -15.99 -15.10
N GLN A 148 8.45 -16.44 -16.06
CA GLN A 148 7.28 -17.27 -15.77
C GLN A 148 7.62 -18.60 -15.11
N ASP A 149 8.76 -19.20 -15.43
CA ASP A 149 9.17 -20.48 -14.83
C ASP A 149 9.35 -20.36 -13.31
N LEU A 150 9.76 -19.19 -12.82
CA LEU A 150 9.81 -18.89 -11.38
C LEU A 150 8.41 -18.93 -10.78
N VAL A 151 7.44 -18.27 -11.41
CA VAL A 151 6.05 -18.26 -10.93
C VAL A 151 5.48 -19.68 -10.96
N ARG A 152 5.75 -20.45 -12.02
CA ARG A 152 5.31 -21.84 -12.16
C ARG A 152 5.79 -22.72 -11.03
N ARG A 153 7.09 -22.73 -10.74
CA ARG A 153 7.66 -23.56 -9.66
C ARG A 153 6.95 -23.33 -8.33
N HIS A 154 6.59 -22.07 -8.03
CA HIS A 154 5.85 -21.74 -6.82
C HIS A 154 4.38 -22.15 -6.88
N VAL A 155 3.75 -22.10 -8.07
CA VAL A 155 2.38 -22.60 -8.27
C VAL A 155 2.34 -24.12 -8.09
N GLU A 156 3.28 -24.85 -8.67
CA GLU A 156 3.42 -26.31 -8.51
C GLU A 156 3.61 -26.68 -7.04
N ALA A 157 4.57 -26.04 -6.35
CA ALA A 157 4.78 -26.26 -4.92
C ALA A 157 3.54 -25.94 -4.07
N PHE A 158 2.76 -24.93 -4.46
CA PHE A 158 1.51 -24.58 -3.79
C PHE A 158 0.43 -25.66 -4.02
N CYS A 159 0.29 -26.16 -5.24
CA CYS A 159 -0.62 -27.26 -5.59
C CYS A 159 -0.24 -28.58 -4.92
N ASP A 160 1.05 -28.91 -4.85
CA ASP A 160 1.57 -30.08 -4.15
C ASP A 160 1.20 -30.02 -2.67
N LYS A 161 1.36 -28.84 -2.06
CA LYS A 161 1.01 -28.65 -0.65
C LYS A 161 -0.50 -28.79 -0.40
N ILE A 162 -1.34 -28.31 -1.32
CA ILE A 162 -2.79 -28.53 -1.25
C ILE A 162 -3.12 -30.02 -1.36
N SER A 163 -2.46 -30.73 -2.27
CA SER A 163 -2.66 -32.16 -2.50
C SER A 163 -2.25 -33.02 -1.29
N GLU A 164 -1.16 -32.65 -0.60
CA GLU A 164 -0.74 -33.27 0.66
C GLU A 164 -1.82 -33.16 1.75
N PHE A 165 -2.41 -31.97 1.91
CA PHE A 165 -3.50 -31.77 2.89
C PHE A 165 -4.77 -32.51 2.49
N ALA A 166 -5.10 -32.55 1.19
CA ALA A 166 -6.22 -33.32 0.68
C ALA A 166 -6.06 -34.82 0.96
N ALA A 167 -4.86 -35.37 0.75
CA ALA A 167 -4.57 -36.78 1.02
C ALA A 167 -4.63 -37.14 2.51
N THR A 168 -4.28 -36.21 3.39
CA THR A 168 -4.33 -36.41 4.86
C THR A 168 -5.70 -36.15 5.48
N GLY A 169 -6.65 -35.58 4.72
CA GLY A 169 -7.96 -35.17 5.23
C GLY A 169 -7.92 -33.99 6.23
N LYS A 170 -6.77 -33.32 6.35
CA LYS A 170 -6.60 -32.17 7.25
C LYS A 170 -7.13 -30.88 6.61
N PHE A 171 -7.69 -30.00 7.43
CA PHE A 171 -8.06 -28.67 6.98
C PHE A 171 -6.82 -27.79 6.76
N MET A 172 -6.77 -27.10 5.62
CA MET A 172 -5.76 -26.10 5.30
C MET A 172 -6.34 -24.70 5.40
N ASN A 173 -5.62 -23.79 6.06
CA ASN A 173 -5.90 -22.38 5.96
C ASN A 173 -5.37 -21.79 4.65
N LEU A 174 -6.22 -21.79 3.62
CA LEU A 174 -5.85 -21.32 2.28
C LEU A 174 -5.38 -19.86 2.25
N GLY A 175 -5.85 -19.01 3.18
CA GLY A 175 -5.38 -17.62 3.29
C GLY A 175 -3.91 -17.53 3.68
N THR A 176 -3.49 -18.29 4.71
CA THR A 176 -2.07 -18.35 5.13
C THR A 176 -1.20 -18.95 4.04
N ALA A 177 -1.67 -20.01 3.38
CA ALA A 177 -0.96 -20.68 2.31
C ALA A 177 -0.79 -19.76 1.08
N THR A 178 -1.82 -19.00 0.73
CA THR A 178 -1.78 -18.01 -0.35
C THR A 178 -0.76 -16.90 -0.05
N SER A 179 -0.72 -16.38 1.18
CA SER A 179 0.29 -15.37 1.57
C SER A 179 1.72 -15.92 1.52
N ALA A 180 1.93 -17.19 1.88
CA ALA A 180 3.24 -17.84 1.75
C ALA A 180 3.66 -18.00 0.28
N PHE A 181 2.73 -18.42 -0.58
CA PHE A 181 2.93 -18.51 -2.02
C PHE A 181 3.32 -17.16 -2.64
N THR A 182 2.50 -16.11 -2.44
CA THR A 182 2.78 -14.79 -3.03
C THR A 182 4.08 -14.21 -2.51
N LYS A 183 4.43 -14.49 -1.25
CA LYS A 183 5.70 -14.09 -0.68
C LYS A 183 6.89 -14.72 -1.38
N ASN A 184 6.88 -16.04 -1.59
CA ASN A 184 7.96 -16.71 -2.29
C ASN A 184 8.15 -16.13 -3.70
N VAL A 185 7.05 -15.95 -4.45
CA VAL A 185 7.08 -15.35 -5.79
C VAL A 185 7.67 -13.94 -5.74
N ALA A 186 7.18 -13.09 -4.83
CA ALA A 186 7.64 -11.70 -4.72
C ALA A 186 9.12 -11.60 -4.33
N THR A 187 9.56 -12.36 -3.33
CA THR A 187 10.96 -12.30 -2.86
C THR A 187 11.93 -12.84 -3.90
N GLU A 188 11.58 -13.93 -4.58
CA GLU A 188 12.45 -14.48 -5.62
C GLU A 188 12.46 -13.57 -6.85
N PHE A 189 11.32 -12.98 -7.22
CA PHE A 189 11.30 -12.01 -8.30
C PHE A 189 12.13 -10.75 -7.98
N ILE A 190 12.09 -10.25 -6.75
CA ILE A 190 12.74 -8.98 -6.40
C ILE A 190 14.22 -9.16 -6.07
N LEU A 191 14.57 -10.23 -5.36
CA LEU A 191 15.89 -10.46 -4.76
C LEU A 191 16.62 -11.69 -5.31
N ASP A 192 15.95 -12.50 -6.13
CA ASP A 192 16.47 -13.80 -6.58
C ASP A 192 16.77 -14.76 -5.41
N LYS A 193 16.03 -14.59 -4.30
CA LYS A 193 16.08 -15.45 -3.12
C LYS A 193 14.71 -16.08 -2.84
N SER A 194 14.66 -17.41 -2.78
CA SER A 194 13.51 -18.14 -2.23
C SER A 194 13.71 -18.36 -0.74
N PHE A 195 12.65 -18.15 0.04
CA PHE A 195 12.62 -18.37 1.48
C PHE A 195 11.79 -19.60 1.90
N ASN A 196 11.35 -20.42 0.93
CA ASN A 196 10.58 -21.66 1.14
C ASN A 196 9.45 -21.51 2.19
N ASN A 197 8.68 -20.42 2.13
CA ASN A 197 7.62 -20.14 3.12
C ASN A 197 6.46 -21.15 3.08
N LEU A 198 6.48 -22.15 2.19
CA LEU A 198 5.44 -23.19 2.05
C LEU A 198 5.65 -24.38 2.99
N ASP A 199 6.80 -24.49 3.66
CA ASP A 199 7.11 -25.59 4.60
C ASP A 199 6.48 -25.41 6.00
N GLN A 200 5.66 -24.38 6.15
CA GLN A 200 5.10 -23.97 7.43
C GLN A 200 3.75 -24.66 7.73
N ASP A 201 3.36 -24.69 9.00
CA ASP A 201 2.08 -25.29 9.41
C ASP A 201 0.88 -24.40 9.03
N PHE A 202 -0.01 -24.93 8.20
CA PHE A 202 -1.23 -24.26 7.73
C PHE A 202 -2.51 -24.67 8.47
N THR A 203 -2.42 -25.54 9.48
CA THR A 203 -3.57 -25.93 10.30
C THR A 203 -3.93 -24.87 11.35
N ALA A 204 -3.01 -23.95 11.65
CA ALA A 204 -3.21 -22.88 12.61
C ALA A 204 -4.19 -21.80 12.10
N THR A 205 -5.04 -21.31 13.01
CA THR A 205 -5.99 -20.22 12.74
C THR A 205 -5.25 -18.92 12.38
N PHE A 206 -5.67 -18.29 11.27
CA PHE A 206 -5.08 -17.06 10.74
C PHE A 206 -5.03 -15.94 11.79
N LYS A 207 -3.84 -15.56 12.24
CA LYS A 207 -3.64 -14.31 12.98
C LYS A 207 -3.43 -13.20 11.95
N ARG A 208 -4.47 -12.39 11.68
CA ARG A 208 -4.52 -11.33 10.64
C ARG A 208 -3.31 -10.35 10.75
N PRO A 209 -2.24 -10.48 9.96
CA PRO A 209 -1.07 -9.60 10.09
C PRO A 209 -1.37 -8.17 9.59
N GLY A 210 -2.25 -8.04 8.59
CA GLY A 210 -2.54 -6.77 7.93
C GLY A 210 -3.37 -5.75 8.74
N LYS A 211 -4.15 -6.20 9.74
CA LYS A 211 -4.92 -5.25 10.59
C LYS A 211 -3.99 -4.36 11.41
N ASP A 212 -2.86 -4.91 11.85
CA ASP A 212 -1.97 -4.26 12.80
C ASP A 212 -1.07 -3.22 12.11
N THR A 213 -0.62 -3.48 10.86
CA THR A 213 0.10 -2.50 10.05
C THR A 213 -0.77 -1.29 9.67
N GLY A 214 -2.04 -1.53 9.33
CA GLY A 214 -2.99 -0.46 9.04
C GLY A 214 -3.21 0.46 10.24
N TYR A 215 -3.24 -0.09 11.46
CA TYR A 215 -3.35 0.69 12.70
C TYR A 215 -2.13 1.61 12.90
N ILE A 216 -0.92 1.09 12.71
CA ILE A 216 0.31 1.89 12.82
C ILE A 216 0.28 3.05 11.82
N TRP A 217 -0.07 2.81 10.57
CA TRP A 217 -0.18 3.86 9.55
C TRP A 217 -1.18 4.96 9.94
N ARG A 218 -2.36 4.59 10.48
CA ARG A 218 -3.36 5.56 10.95
C ARG A 218 -2.84 6.41 12.11
N MET A 219 -2.04 5.82 13.00
CA MET A 219 -1.39 6.53 14.11
C MET A 219 -0.29 7.48 13.61
N THR A 220 0.66 6.98 12.83
CA THR A 220 1.82 7.77 12.35
C THR A 220 1.44 8.92 11.44
N LYS A 221 0.30 8.82 10.74
CA LYS A 221 -0.26 9.89 9.91
C LYS A 221 -0.62 11.14 10.71
N HIS A 222 -1.21 10.97 11.90
CA HIS A 222 -1.70 12.08 12.74
C HIS A 222 -0.75 12.41 13.90
N ILE A 223 0.04 11.45 14.35
CA ILE A 223 1.01 11.58 15.44
C ILE A 223 2.41 11.34 14.86
N ARG A 224 3.01 12.40 14.30
CA ARG A 224 4.26 12.28 13.52
C ARG A 224 5.47 11.82 14.31
N TRP A 225 5.53 12.13 15.60
CA TRP A 225 6.63 11.68 16.45
C TRP A 225 6.51 10.20 16.81
N PHE A 226 5.31 9.59 16.72
CA PHE A 226 5.06 8.21 17.15
C PHE A 226 5.96 7.21 16.40
N GLY A 227 6.00 7.25 15.07
CA GLY A 227 6.80 6.33 14.26
C GLY A 227 8.30 6.37 14.60
N PRO A 228 8.96 7.55 14.50
CA PRO A 228 10.37 7.70 14.88
C PRO A 228 10.67 7.33 16.33
N THR A 229 9.75 7.59 17.28
CA THR A 229 9.94 7.19 18.69
C THR A 229 9.85 5.68 18.89
N MET A 230 8.90 5.01 18.22
CA MET A 230 8.73 3.56 18.32
C MET A 230 9.97 2.80 17.81
N GLY A 231 10.62 3.29 16.76
CA GLY A 231 11.85 2.69 16.23
C GLY A 231 13.07 2.81 17.15
N LYS A 232 13.05 3.71 18.15
CA LYS A 232 14.16 3.93 19.10
C LYS A 232 14.01 3.15 20.40
N LEU A 233 12.83 2.58 20.67
CA LEU A 233 12.54 1.90 21.93
C LEU A 233 12.97 0.42 21.87
N PRO A 234 13.55 -0.14 22.96
CA PRO A 234 13.91 -1.56 23.01
C PRO A 234 12.68 -2.46 22.79
N THR A 235 12.79 -3.44 21.89
CA THR A 235 11.67 -4.33 21.52
C THR A 235 11.14 -5.15 22.69
N ASN A 236 12.00 -5.52 23.63
CA ASN A 236 11.61 -6.22 24.86
C ASN A 236 10.74 -5.36 25.78
N TRP A 237 11.00 -4.05 25.84
CA TRP A 237 10.21 -3.11 26.62
C TRP A 237 8.85 -2.87 25.95
N LEU A 238 8.86 -2.66 24.63
CA LEU A 238 7.66 -2.45 23.82
C LEU A 238 6.67 -3.63 23.91
N ALA A 239 7.16 -4.86 23.79
CA ALA A 239 6.32 -6.06 23.85
C ALA A 239 5.73 -6.33 25.25
N LYS A 240 6.34 -5.79 26.32
CA LYS A 240 5.93 -5.99 27.72
C LYS A 240 4.99 -4.89 28.23
N ASN A 241 5.21 -3.64 27.83
CA ASN A 241 4.59 -2.47 28.45
C ASN A 241 3.57 -1.74 27.59
N VAL A 242 3.50 -2.03 26.29
CA VAL A 242 2.44 -1.53 25.42
C VAL A 242 1.38 -2.62 25.38
N ASP A 243 0.10 -2.31 25.59
CA ASP A 243 -1.02 -3.27 25.43
C ASP A 243 -2.07 -2.73 24.45
N THR A 244 -1.59 -2.06 23.40
CA THR A 244 -2.41 -1.53 22.31
C THR A 244 -2.24 -2.37 21.04
N GLY A 245 -2.99 -2.11 19.97
CA GLY A 245 -2.82 -2.79 18.68
C GLY A 245 -1.37 -2.81 18.15
N ALA A 246 -0.55 -1.82 18.54
CA ALA A 246 0.88 -1.80 18.29
C ALA A 246 1.65 -2.91 19.04
N SER A 247 1.22 -3.29 20.24
CA SER A 247 1.77 -4.44 20.97
C SER A 247 1.27 -5.77 20.46
N ARG A 248 0.05 -5.86 19.89
CA ARG A 248 -0.36 -7.09 19.18
C ARG A 248 0.50 -7.28 17.92
N HIS A 249 0.84 -6.19 17.25
CA HIS A 249 1.86 -6.17 16.20
C HIS A 249 3.21 -6.65 16.76
N LEU A 250 3.76 -6.01 17.81
CA LEU A 250 5.05 -6.39 18.42
C LEU A 250 5.06 -7.78 19.09
N LYS A 251 3.91 -8.29 19.54
CA LYS A 251 3.71 -9.66 20.01
C LYS A 251 3.61 -10.62 18.82
N TYR A 252 2.99 -10.24 17.70
CA TYR A 252 3.09 -10.97 16.42
C TYR A 252 4.56 -11.03 15.96
N LEU A 253 5.30 -9.93 16.08
CA LEU A 253 6.75 -9.88 15.86
C LEU A 253 7.50 -10.84 16.79
N LYS A 254 7.05 -11.03 18.03
CA LYS A 254 7.69 -11.94 19.00
C LYS A 254 7.27 -13.41 18.85
N VAL A 255 6.02 -13.69 18.50
CA VAL A 255 5.50 -15.06 18.22
C VAL A 255 6.09 -15.60 16.91
N SER A 256 6.38 -14.73 15.94
CA SER A 256 7.20 -15.07 14.76
C SER A 256 8.71 -15.14 15.04
N CYS A 257 9.17 -14.75 16.24
CA CYS A 257 10.56 -14.91 16.66
C CYS A 257 10.82 -16.20 17.47
N SER A 258 9.78 -16.86 18.01
CA SER A 258 9.95 -18.14 18.72
C SER A 258 10.06 -19.34 17.80
N ASP A 259 9.63 -19.20 16.54
CA ASP A 259 9.83 -20.21 15.51
C ASP A 259 10.67 -19.61 14.37
N ARG A 260 11.91 -20.09 14.24
CA ARG A 260 12.87 -19.66 13.22
C ARG A 260 12.37 -19.93 11.79
N ARG A 261 11.22 -20.61 11.62
CA ARG A 261 10.65 -21.05 10.34
C ARG A 261 9.34 -20.35 9.94
N LEU A 262 8.76 -19.48 10.77
CA LEU A 262 7.37 -18.98 10.59
C LEU A 262 7.25 -17.43 10.66
N ALA A 263 7.34 -16.80 9.48
CA ALA A 263 6.99 -15.39 9.14
C ALA A 263 8.02 -14.25 9.39
N PRO A 264 8.81 -13.91 8.36
CA PRO A 264 9.69 -12.72 8.35
C PRO A 264 9.07 -11.50 7.65
N SER A 265 8.31 -10.65 8.34
CA SER A 265 7.89 -9.38 7.70
C SER A 265 8.16 -8.11 8.50
N LEU A 266 8.25 -8.10 9.84
CA LEU A 266 8.26 -6.81 10.55
C LEU A 266 9.12 -6.75 11.85
N THR A 267 10.10 -7.64 12.07
CA THR A 267 10.99 -7.61 13.27
C THR A 267 12.30 -6.84 13.02
N PRO A 268 12.97 -6.29 14.06
CA PRO A 268 14.31 -5.70 13.93
C PRO A 268 15.36 -6.71 13.44
N LEU A 269 15.18 -8.00 13.72
CA LEU A 269 16.08 -9.07 13.28
C LEU A 269 15.92 -9.36 11.77
N VAL A 270 14.69 -9.33 11.24
CA VAL A 270 14.44 -9.43 9.80
C VAL A 270 14.85 -8.15 9.08
N TRP A 271 14.71 -6.98 9.73
CA TRP A 271 15.27 -5.73 9.20
C TRP A 271 16.79 -5.82 9.06
N GLN A 272 17.48 -6.34 10.06
CA GLN A 272 18.93 -6.58 9.99
C GLN A 272 19.28 -7.57 8.88
N GLN A 273 18.59 -8.71 8.81
CA GLN A 273 18.85 -9.70 7.76
C GLN A 273 18.58 -9.16 6.35
N SER A 274 17.47 -8.47 6.14
CA SER A 274 17.13 -7.86 4.85
C SER A 274 18.10 -6.75 4.46
N MET A 275 18.64 -6.02 5.45
CA MET A 275 19.68 -5.01 5.22
C MET A 275 21.01 -5.66 4.83
N GLU A 276 21.42 -6.73 5.51
CA GLU A 276 22.59 -7.56 5.14
C GLU A 276 22.41 -8.13 3.73
N ASP A 277 21.26 -8.75 3.43
CA ASP A 277 20.94 -9.29 2.10
C ASP A 277 21.04 -8.20 1.00
N THR A 278 20.63 -6.97 1.32
CA THR A 278 20.74 -5.85 0.39
C THR A 278 22.19 -5.46 0.18
N LYS A 279 23.02 -5.43 1.23
CA LYS A 279 24.47 -5.16 1.11
C LYS A 279 25.14 -6.21 0.23
N ASP A 280 24.86 -7.48 0.45
CA ASP A 280 25.44 -8.59 -0.32
C ASP A 280 25.08 -8.49 -1.81
N LEU A 281 23.80 -8.24 -2.10
CA LEU A 281 23.32 -8.05 -3.48
C LEU A 281 23.94 -6.81 -4.14
N MET A 282 24.17 -5.74 -3.38
CA MET A 282 24.85 -4.55 -3.88
C MET A 282 26.32 -4.81 -4.19
N ALA A 283 27.02 -5.54 -3.32
CA ALA A 283 28.41 -5.93 -3.55
C ALA A 283 28.54 -6.82 -4.80
N ALA A 284 27.65 -7.80 -4.95
CA ALA A 284 27.58 -8.64 -6.14
C ALA A 284 27.28 -7.83 -7.42
N ALA A 285 26.29 -6.92 -7.37
CA ALA A 285 25.93 -6.07 -8.50
C ALA A 285 27.03 -5.06 -8.90
N ALA A 286 27.83 -4.59 -7.94
CA ALA A 286 28.99 -3.74 -8.21
C ALA A 286 30.13 -4.52 -8.90
N SER A 287 30.24 -5.81 -8.59
CA SER A 287 31.29 -6.70 -9.11
C SER A 287 30.98 -7.22 -10.52
N SER A 288 29.70 -7.23 -10.94
CA SER A 288 29.26 -7.76 -12.25
C SER A 288 29.42 -6.79 -13.43
N LYS A 289 30.07 -5.63 -13.26
CA LYS A 289 30.32 -4.68 -14.35
C LYS A 289 31.37 -5.20 -15.35
N ALA A 290 31.01 -6.06 -16.30
CA ALA A 290 31.85 -6.36 -17.46
C ALA A 290 31.19 -6.96 -18.72
N SER A 291 29.98 -7.52 -18.68
CA SER A 291 29.35 -8.08 -19.90
C SER A 291 28.13 -7.26 -20.32
N GLY A 292 28.22 -6.64 -21.49
CA GLY A 292 27.21 -5.72 -22.06
C GLY A 292 25.87 -6.35 -22.43
N ASP A 293 25.46 -7.46 -21.80
CA ASP A 293 24.21 -8.17 -22.09
C ASP A 293 23.51 -8.77 -20.85
N GLU A 294 23.97 -8.52 -19.63
CA GLU A 294 23.24 -8.97 -18.42
C GLU A 294 22.07 -8.04 -18.10
N THR A 295 20.90 -8.39 -18.61
CA THR A 295 19.65 -7.73 -18.24
C THR A 295 19.45 -7.78 -16.72
N ALA A 296 19.09 -6.66 -16.10
CA ALA A 296 19.04 -6.55 -14.64
C ALA A 296 18.18 -7.65 -14.00
N ARG A 297 18.80 -8.49 -13.18
CA ARG A 297 18.16 -9.65 -12.52
C ARG A 297 17.27 -9.26 -11.33
N THR A 298 17.64 -8.19 -10.62
CA THR A 298 17.00 -7.75 -9.37
C THR A 298 16.80 -6.23 -9.34
N ILE A 299 15.96 -5.76 -8.42
CA ILE A 299 15.81 -4.31 -8.14
C ILE A 299 17.15 -3.70 -7.72
N VAL A 300 17.92 -4.42 -6.89
CA VAL A 300 19.23 -3.96 -6.43
C VAL A 300 20.19 -3.76 -7.60
N HIS A 301 20.28 -4.75 -8.49
CA HIS A 301 21.11 -4.65 -9.69
C HIS A 301 20.73 -3.46 -10.56
N ALA A 302 19.43 -3.23 -10.78
CA ALA A 302 18.97 -2.10 -11.57
C ALA A 302 19.31 -0.74 -10.95
N ILE A 303 19.23 -0.60 -9.61
CA ILE A 303 19.59 0.67 -8.95
C ILE A 303 21.10 0.89 -8.99
N VAL A 304 21.90 -0.10 -8.59
CA VAL A 304 23.37 0.01 -8.51
C VAL A 304 23.98 0.36 -9.87
N ASN A 305 23.50 -0.28 -10.95
CA ASN A 305 24.00 -0.09 -12.32
C ASN A 305 23.29 1.02 -13.12
N SER A 306 22.41 1.80 -12.48
CA SER A 306 21.76 2.95 -13.12
C SER A 306 22.63 4.22 -13.14
N ASN A 307 22.12 5.27 -13.78
CA ASN A 307 22.70 6.62 -13.76
C ASN A 307 22.24 7.47 -12.56
N LEU A 308 21.63 6.87 -11.53
CA LEU A 308 21.29 7.58 -10.30
C LEU A 308 22.56 8.10 -9.60
N PRO A 309 22.47 9.25 -8.91
CA PRO A 309 23.62 9.81 -8.21
C PRO A 309 24.03 8.94 -7.00
N PRO A 310 25.26 9.08 -6.48
CA PRO A 310 25.79 8.21 -5.43
C PRO A 310 24.91 8.13 -4.16
N GLU A 311 24.30 9.24 -3.75
CA GLU A 311 23.38 9.31 -2.60
C GLU A 311 22.12 8.46 -2.78
N GLU A 312 21.68 8.22 -4.03
CA GLU A 312 20.55 7.35 -4.35
C GLU A 312 20.93 5.86 -4.35
N LYS A 313 22.23 5.56 -4.24
CA LYS A 313 22.79 4.20 -4.22
C LYS A 313 23.33 3.79 -2.86
N GLU A 314 23.07 4.57 -1.80
CA GLU A 314 23.38 4.16 -0.44
C GLU A 314 22.56 2.92 -0.04
N VAL A 315 23.14 2.04 0.80
CA VAL A 315 22.51 0.80 1.25
C VAL A 315 21.13 1.05 1.86
N SER A 316 21.03 2.03 2.76
CA SER A 316 19.78 2.40 3.42
C SER A 316 18.69 2.80 2.41
N ARG A 317 19.09 3.55 1.37
CA ARG A 317 18.20 4.05 0.32
C ARG A 317 17.72 2.93 -0.58
N VAL A 318 18.61 2.05 -1.04
CA VAL A 318 18.27 0.86 -1.86
C VAL A 318 17.38 -0.09 -1.07
N TRP A 319 17.71 -0.31 0.20
CA TRP A 319 16.95 -1.17 1.10
C TRP A 319 15.49 -0.72 1.24
N PHE A 320 15.21 0.59 1.30
CA PHE A 320 13.83 1.08 1.32
C PHE A 320 13.02 0.68 0.08
N ASP A 321 13.65 0.64 -1.11
CA ASP A 321 12.96 0.15 -2.32
C ASP A 321 12.75 -1.37 -2.27
N VAL A 322 13.76 -2.13 -1.86
CA VAL A 322 13.63 -3.58 -1.66
C VAL A 322 12.49 -3.92 -0.72
N ALA A 323 12.49 -3.34 0.48
CA ALA A 323 11.52 -3.64 1.53
C ALA A 323 10.10 -3.22 1.12
N THR A 324 9.93 -2.02 0.57
CA THR A 324 8.59 -1.53 0.20
C THR A 324 8.01 -2.27 -1.00
N VAL A 325 8.81 -2.61 -2.01
CA VAL A 325 8.33 -3.35 -3.19
C VAL A 325 8.03 -4.80 -2.84
N ALA A 326 8.85 -5.44 -2.00
CA ALA A 326 8.58 -6.79 -1.52
C ALA A 326 7.29 -6.84 -0.70
N ALA A 327 7.14 -5.96 0.29
CA ALA A 327 5.93 -5.89 1.10
C ALA A 327 4.68 -5.59 0.25
N ALA A 328 4.78 -4.68 -0.73
CA ALA A 328 3.68 -4.36 -1.63
C ALA A 328 3.24 -5.56 -2.47
N GLY A 329 4.17 -6.40 -2.95
CA GLY A 329 3.86 -7.56 -3.80
C GLY A 329 3.22 -8.74 -3.05
N VAL A 330 3.45 -8.85 -1.73
CA VAL A 330 3.00 -10.01 -0.94
C VAL A 330 1.52 -9.91 -0.57
N ASP A 331 1.19 -8.94 0.28
CA ASP A 331 -0.12 -8.88 0.95
C ASP A 331 -1.24 -8.46 0.00
N THR A 332 -0.94 -7.60 -0.98
CA THR A 332 -1.93 -7.10 -1.94
C THR A 332 -2.41 -8.23 -2.86
N THR A 333 -1.47 -8.94 -3.49
CA THR A 333 -1.75 -10.10 -4.34
C THR A 333 -2.44 -11.21 -3.56
N ALA A 334 -1.99 -11.49 -2.33
CA ALA A 334 -2.61 -12.51 -1.50
C ALA A 334 -4.07 -12.17 -1.13
N SER A 335 -4.36 -10.89 -0.86
CA SER A 335 -5.72 -10.44 -0.55
C SER A 335 -6.67 -10.67 -1.73
N VAL A 336 -6.23 -10.33 -2.95
CA VAL A 336 -7.01 -10.53 -4.17
C VAL A 336 -7.25 -12.02 -4.42
N LEU A 337 -6.19 -12.84 -4.41
CA LEU A 337 -6.30 -14.28 -4.62
C LEU A 337 -7.19 -14.96 -3.57
N ARG A 338 -7.07 -14.57 -2.30
CA ARG A 338 -7.92 -15.08 -1.23
C ARG A 338 -9.40 -14.76 -1.47
N LEU A 339 -9.72 -13.54 -1.92
CA LEU A 339 -11.10 -13.16 -2.24
C LEU A 339 -11.62 -13.98 -3.42
N ILE A 340 -10.82 -14.11 -4.48
CA ILE A 340 -11.15 -14.92 -5.65
C ILE A 340 -11.41 -16.37 -5.26
N PHE A 341 -10.49 -17.00 -4.51
CA PHE A 341 -10.66 -18.39 -4.07
C PHE A 341 -11.93 -18.56 -3.23
N TYR A 342 -12.23 -17.62 -2.33
CA TYR A 342 -13.46 -17.68 -1.55
C TYR A 342 -14.70 -17.70 -2.45
N HIS A 343 -14.82 -16.76 -3.40
CA HIS A 343 -15.99 -16.70 -4.28
C HIS A 343 -16.06 -17.86 -5.26
N VAL A 344 -14.94 -18.21 -5.90
CA VAL A 344 -14.86 -19.34 -6.83
C VAL A 344 -15.21 -20.66 -6.15
N PHE A 345 -14.74 -20.92 -4.93
CA PHE A 345 -15.04 -22.20 -4.25
C PHE A 345 -16.35 -22.20 -3.46
N SER A 346 -16.96 -21.04 -3.20
CA SER A 346 -18.27 -20.95 -2.51
C SER A 346 -19.46 -20.89 -3.46
N ASP A 347 -19.24 -20.54 -4.73
CA ASP A 347 -20.27 -20.48 -5.77
C ASP A 347 -20.06 -21.59 -6.82
N PRO A 348 -20.90 -22.63 -6.83
CA PRO A 348 -20.79 -23.72 -7.81
C PRO A 348 -20.96 -23.29 -9.26
N GLY A 349 -21.72 -22.22 -9.53
CA GLY A 349 -21.93 -21.66 -10.86
C GLY A 349 -20.64 -21.06 -11.39
N ILE A 350 -20.00 -20.17 -10.61
CA ILE A 350 -18.71 -19.57 -10.97
C ILE A 350 -17.66 -20.65 -11.19
N LEU A 351 -17.55 -21.61 -10.27
CA LEU A 351 -16.58 -22.71 -10.39
C LEU A 351 -16.76 -23.52 -11.66
N LYS A 352 -18.02 -23.87 -11.99
CA LYS A 352 -18.36 -24.68 -13.15
C LYS A 352 -18.02 -23.95 -14.45
N THR A 353 -18.40 -22.68 -14.56
CA THR A 353 -18.12 -21.86 -15.75
C THR A 353 -16.63 -21.67 -15.95
N LEU A 354 -15.89 -21.32 -14.88
CA LEU A 354 -14.43 -21.16 -14.96
C LEU A 354 -13.73 -22.47 -15.39
N ARG A 355 -14.13 -23.61 -14.82
CA ARG A 355 -13.57 -24.91 -15.22
C ARG A 355 -13.91 -25.27 -16.67
N ALA A 356 -15.13 -24.97 -17.13
CA ALA A 356 -15.53 -25.25 -18.50
C ALA A 356 -14.69 -24.43 -19.51
N GLU A 357 -14.47 -23.15 -19.23
CA GLU A 357 -13.62 -22.29 -20.05
C GLU A 357 -12.16 -22.80 -20.06
N LEU A 358 -11.58 -23.07 -18.90
CA LEU A 358 -10.20 -23.58 -18.80
C LEU A 358 -10.02 -24.92 -19.51
N ALA A 359 -11.01 -25.83 -19.43
CA ALA A 359 -10.97 -27.12 -20.13
C ALA A 359 -11.03 -26.93 -21.65
N SER A 360 -11.82 -25.97 -22.15
CA SER A 360 -11.92 -25.69 -23.58
C SER A 360 -10.62 -25.17 -24.19
N ALA A 361 -9.80 -24.49 -23.39
CA ALA A 361 -8.52 -23.94 -23.80
C ALA A 361 -7.40 -24.99 -23.96
N SER A 362 -7.66 -26.27 -23.66
CA SER A 362 -6.68 -27.38 -23.75
C SER A 362 -5.36 -27.12 -23.01
N VAL A 363 -5.41 -26.29 -21.96
CA VAL A 363 -4.33 -25.95 -21.04
C VAL A 363 -3.90 -27.23 -20.30
N LYS A 364 -2.81 -27.86 -20.75
CA LYS A 364 -2.29 -29.09 -20.14
C LYS A 364 -1.52 -28.73 -18.88
N SER A 365 -2.02 -29.18 -17.73
CA SER A 365 -1.43 -28.96 -16.39
C SER A 365 0.05 -29.32 -16.24
N SER A 366 0.67 -30.03 -17.21
CA SER A 366 2.03 -30.56 -17.10
C SER A 366 3.13 -29.71 -17.76
N SER A 367 2.79 -28.68 -18.56
CA SER A 367 3.83 -27.82 -19.17
C SER A 367 3.27 -26.50 -19.68
N LEU A 368 3.03 -25.54 -18.77
CA LEU A 368 2.85 -24.14 -19.19
C LEU A 368 4.10 -23.72 -19.98
N ASP A 369 3.95 -23.14 -21.15
CA ASP A 369 5.01 -22.41 -21.84
C ASP A 369 4.56 -20.95 -22.00
N THR A 370 5.36 -20.10 -22.67
CA THR A 370 4.93 -18.71 -22.95
C THR A 370 3.67 -18.66 -23.82
N ALA A 371 3.40 -19.69 -24.63
CA ALA A 371 2.17 -19.77 -25.42
C ALA A 371 0.94 -20.06 -24.54
N GLU A 372 1.10 -20.82 -23.46
CA GLU A 372 0.02 -21.11 -22.53
C GLU A 372 -0.42 -19.87 -21.73
N LEU A 373 0.50 -18.99 -21.29
CA LEU A 373 0.09 -17.71 -20.68
C LEU A 373 -0.67 -16.82 -21.65
N ARG A 374 -0.22 -16.72 -22.90
CA ARG A 374 -0.96 -15.96 -23.92
C ARG A 374 -2.36 -16.52 -24.13
N THR A 375 -2.50 -17.84 -24.04
CA THR A 375 -3.81 -18.51 -24.11
C THR A 375 -4.68 -18.15 -22.92
N LEU A 376 -4.14 -18.24 -21.69
CA LEU A 376 -4.85 -17.86 -20.47
C LEU A 376 -5.26 -16.37 -20.45
N GLU A 377 -4.39 -15.47 -20.93
CA GLU A 377 -4.68 -14.03 -21.04
C GLU A 377 -5.85 -13.70 -21.98
N GLN A 378 -6.22 -14.62 -22.88
CA GLN A 378 -7.31 -14.45 -23.84
C GLN A 378 -8.65 -14.98 -23.32
N LEU A 379 -8.66 -15.65 -22.16
CA LEU A 379 -9.86 -16.25 -21.61
C LEU A 379 -10.74 -15.17 -20.94
N PRO A 380 -11.93 -14.86 -21.49
CA PRO A 380 -12.73 -13.74 -21.01
C PRO A 380 -13.28 -13.96 -19.59
N TYR A 381 -13.74 -15.17 -19.25
CA TYR A 381 -14.33 -15.43 -17.93
C TYR A 381 -13.27 -15.48 -16.84
N LEU A 382 -12.10 -16.10 -17.09
CA LEU A 382 -10.93 -16.00 -16.21
C LEU A 382 -10.54 -14.53 -15.99
N THR A 383 -10.51 -13.73 -17.06
CA THR A 383 -10.23 -12.29 -16.96
C THR A 383 -11.28 -11.58 -16.11
N GLY A 384 -12.57 -11.89 -16.30
CA GLY A 384 -13.68 -11.39 -15.49
C GLY A 384 -13.50 -11.71 -14.01
N VAL A 385 -13.17 -12.96 -13.66
CA VAL A 385 -12.88 -13.39 -12.28
C VAL A 385 -11.72 -12.61 -11.67
N LEU A 386 -10.63 -12.39 -12.42
CA LEU A 386 -9.47 -11.62 -11.96
C LEU A 386 -9.82 -10.14 -11.76
N MET A 387 -10.53 -9.53 -12.72
CA MET A 387 -10.94 -8.13 -12.66
C MET A 387 -11.93 -7.88 -11.52
N GLU A 388 -12.86 -8.80 -11.28
CA GLU A 388 -13.81 -8.71 -10.19
C GLU A 388 -13.14 -8.87 -8.82
N GLY A 389 -12.14 -9.76 -8.74
CA GLY A 389 -11.25 -9.86 -7.58
C GLY A 389 -10.53 -8.55 -7.28
N LEU A 390 -9.96 -7.90 -8.31
CA LEU A 390 -9.29 -6.60 -8.20
C LEU A 390 -10.28 -5.46 -7.85
N ARG A 391 -11.52 -5.54 -8.33
CA ARG A 391 -12.57 -4.57 -8.04
C ARG A 391 -12.95 -4.59 -6.56
N LEU A 392 -13.22 -5.78 -6.00
CA LEU A 392 -13.67 -5.95 -4.61
C LEU A 392 -12.54 -5.96 -3.56
N SER A 393 -11.31 -6.32 -3.96
CA SER A 393 -10.12 -6.25 -3.09
C SER A 393 -9.08 -5.28 -3.67
N PRO A 394 -9.37 -3.96 -3.74
CA PRO A 394 -8.37 -3.00 -4.20
C PRO A 394 -7.21 -2.99 -3.22
N ALA A 395 -6.00 -3.22 -3.72
CA ALA A 395 -4.76 -3.26 -2.95
C ALA A 395 -4.60 -2.06 -1.98
N ILE A 396 -5.05 -0.88 -2.41
CA ILE A 396 -5.08 0.34 -1.62
C ILE A 396 -6.52 0.86 -1.59
N ALA A 397 -7.16 0.76 -0.42
CA ALA A 397 -8.51 1.26 -0.18
C ALA A 397 -8.58 2.70 0.37
N SER A 398 -7.42 3.32 0.61
CA SER A 398 -7.34 4.71 1.06
C SER A 398 -7.37 5.69 -0.12
N ARG A 399 -7.70 6.94 0.17
CA ARG A 399 -7.67 8.01 -0.84
C ARG A 399 -6.25 8.33 -1.28
N MET A 400 -6.07 8.55 -2.58
CA MET A 400 -4.76 8.82 -3.19
C MET A 400 -4.66 10.28 -3.63
N ALA A 401 -4.36 11.19 -2.70
CA ALA A 401 -4.24 12.61 -3.06
C ALA A 401 -3.07 12.86 -4.04
N ARG A 402 -3.33 13.72 -5.03
CA ARG A 402 -2.37 14.28 -5.97
C ARG A 402 -2.37 15.79 -5.86
N ILE A 403 -1.22 16.39 -6.11
CA ILE A 403 -0.99 17.83 -6.08
C ILE A 403 -0.47 18.25 -7.45
N ALA A 404 -1.10 19.24 -8.05
CA ALA A 404 -0.54 19.97 -9.19
C ALA A 404 0.08 21.28 -8.64
N PRO A 405 1.41 21.35 -8.50
CA PRO A 405 2.05 22.52 -7.88
C PRO A 405 2.16 23.73 -8.82
N ASP A 406 2.07 23.50 -10.13
CA ASP A 406 2.37 24.45 -11.21
C ASP A 406 1.11 25.01 -11.89
N ARG A 407 -0.08 24.52 -11.55
CA ARG A 407 -1.34 24.92 -12.18
C ARG A 407 -2.53 24.70 -11.27
N ASP A 408 -3.56 25.49 -11.49
CA ASP A 408 -4.86 25.27 -10.88
C ASP A 408 -5.57 24.07 -11.52
N LEU A 409 -6.37 23.39 -10.72
CA LEU A 409 -7.29 22.36 -11.19
C LEU A 409 -8.71 22.91 -11.25
N TYR A 410 -9.59 22.29 -12.03
CA TYR A 410 -10.96 22.76 -12.21
C TYR A 410 -11.94 21.60 -12.12
N TYR A 411 -12.92 21.72 -11.23
CA TYR A 411 -14.06 20.81 -11.16
C TYR A 411 -15.33 21.56 -11.63
N GLY A 412 -15.66 21.39 -12.90
CA GLY A 412 -16.62 22.29 -13.58
C GLY A 412 -16.07 23.71 -13.55
N GLU A 413 -16.90 24.67 -13.13
CA GLU A 413 -16.50 26.08 -12.98
C GLU A 413 -15.71 26.37 -11.69
N ARG A 414 -15.62 25.40 -10.77
CA ARG A 414 -14.93 25.60 -9.48
C ARG A 414 -13.42 25.46 -9.65
N ARG A 415 -12.73 26.60 -9.58
CA ARG A 415 -11.26 26.68 -9.50
C ARG A 415 -10.72 26.11 -8.19
N ILE A 416 -9.82 25.15 -8.27
CA ILE A 416 -9.04 24.57 -7.18
C ILE A 416 -7.60 25.14 -7.29
N PRO A 417 -7.12 25.89 -6.29
CA PRO A 417 -5.79 26.51 -6.35
C PRO A 417 -4.66 25.49 -6.52
N ALA A 418 -3.62 25.86 -7.27
CA ALA A 418 -2.36 25.13 -7.37
C ALA A 418 -1.79 24.80 -5.98
N GLY A 419 -1.15 23.65 -5.87
CA GLY A 419 -0.63 23.15 -4.59
C GLY A 419 -1.67 22.50 -3.68
N THR A 420 -2.97 22.50 -4.04
CA THR A 420 -4.02 21.85 -3.25
C THR A 420 -3.98 20.32 -3.46
N PRO A 421 -3.85 19.51 -2.38
CA PRO A 421 -4.11 18.07 -2.44
C PRO A 421 -5.56 17.77 -2.79
N VAL A 422 -5.76 17.06 -3.89
CA VAL A 422 -7.08 16.54 -4.31
C VAL A 422 -6.97 15.03 -4.41
N GLY A 423 -7.86 14.30 -3.74
CA GLY A 423 -7.88 12.85 -3.75
C GLY A 423 -9.23 12.27 -4.16
N MET A 424 -9.20 11.04 -4.63
CA MET A 424 -10.37 10.17 -4.77
C MET A 424 -10.05 8.83 -4.09
N THR A 425 -11.08 8.07 -3.73
CA THR A 425 -10.92 6.77 -3.10
C THR A 425 -11.33 5.66 -4.04
N THR A 426 -10.38 4.80 -4.45
CA THR A 426 -10.62 3.69 -5.39
C THR A 426 -11.75 2.78 -4.94
N LEU A 427 -11.79 2.40 -3.66
CA LEU A 427 -12.86 1.57 -3.11
C LEU A 427 -14.25 2.21 -3.32
N LEU A 428 -14.38 3.54 -3.16
CA LEU A 428 -15.67 4.21 -3.37
C LEU A 428 -16.07 4.28 -4.84
N MET A 429 -15.10 4.29 -5.76
CA MET A 429 -15.39 4.21 -7.20
C MET A 429 -15.83 2.81 -7.60
N HIS A 430 -15.13 1.79 -7.11
CA HIS A 430 -15.46 0.37 -7.37
C HIS A 430 -16.79 -0.03 -6.71
N LEU A 431 -17.21 0.69 -5.67
CA LEU A 431 -18.51 0.52 -5.02
C LEU A 431 -19.59 1.50 -5.50
N ASN A 432 -19.35 2.21 -6.62
CA ASN A 432 -20.32 3.13 -7.17
C ASN A 432 -21.43 2.37 -7.93
N GLU A 433 -22.64 2.36 -7.37
CA GLU A 433 -23.83 1.70 -7.92
C GLU A 433 -24.22 2.16 -9.33
N SER A 434 -23.83 3.37 -9.74
CA SER A 434 -24.06 3.86 -11.11
C SER A 434 -23.12 3.26 -12.16
N LEU A 435 -21.97 2.72 -11.74
CA LEU A 435 -21.01 2.03 -12.60
C LEU A 435 -21.14 0.51 -12.50
N TYR A 436 -21.39 0.03 -11.29
CA TYR A 436 -21.47 -1.38 -10.96
C TYR A 436 -22.80 -1.62 -10.22
N PRO A 437 -23.86 -2.08 -10.91
CA PRO A 437 -25.07 -2.53 -10.24
C PRO A 437 -24.74 -3.59 -9.20
N GLU A 438 -25.39 -3.53 -8.03
CA GLU A 438 -25.11 -4.44 -6.90
C GLU A 438 -23.61 -4.57 -6.58
N PRO A 439 -22.90 -3.47 -6.31
CA PRO A 439 -21.44 -3.41 -6.36
C PRO A 439 -20.72 -4.26 -5.31
N LYS A 440 -21.44 -4.90 -4.38
CA LYS A 440 -20.88 -5.81 -3.39
C LYS A 440 -20.99 -7.28 -3.79
N HIS A 441 -21.80 -7.57 -4.80
CA HIS A 441 -21.90 -8.89 -5.41
C HIS A 441 -20.62 -9.15 -6.20
N PHE A 442 -20.09 -10.38 -6.15
CA PHE A 442 -18.96 -10.82 -6.97
C PHE A 442 -19.54 -11.45 -8.24
N ASN A 443 -19.51 -10.71 -9.34
CA ASN A 443 -20.00 -11.18 -10.63
C ASN A 443 -18.90 -11.05 -11.71
N PRO A 444 -18.37 -12.17 -12.23
CA PRO A 444 -17.39 -12.16 -13.33
C PRO A 444 -17.93 -11.78 -14.71
N ASP A 445 -19.24 -11.91 -14.96
CA ASP A 445 -19.91 -11.54 -16.22
C ASP A 445 -20.16 -10.03 -16.29
#